data_AF-A0A952FHY0-F1
#
_entry.id   AF-A0A952FHY0-F1
#
_cell.length_a   1.000
_cell.length_b   1.000
_cell.length_c   1.000
_cell.angle_alpha   90.00
_cell.angle_beta   90.00
_cell.angle_gamma   90.00
#
_symmetry.space_group_name_H-M   'P 1'
#
loop_
_entity.id
_entity.type
_entity.pdbx_description
1 polymer ?
#
loop_
_entity_poly.entity_id
_entity_poly.type
_entity_poly.pdbx_seq_one_letter_code
_entity_poly.pdbx_strand_id
1 'polypeptide(L)'
;ALQITGWQPPDSTYQPPGDAARLVTEQAPTLVRREPRLLRFAGPPGTIPSVSAAELIRSAEPAQALRGRVVFVGATAAGLGDIMSTPVTTNGAAMPGVEVLANALLNLRDDRFIVPLGTAWTLALSVALALVPLLWAARFLPLPGLLVNTAWFVALATLSVALRLVSGRWFAPS
;
A
#
# COMPACT_ATOMS: atom_id res chain seq x y z
N ALA A 1 -3.61 16.59 17.47
CA ALA A 1 -2.71 17.56 16.82
C ALA A 1 -1.29 17.01 16.93
N LEU A 2 -0.64 16.70 15.81
CA LEU A 2 0.78 16.33 15.83
C LEU A 2 1.59 17.63 15.91
N GLN A 3 2.07 17.96 17.12
CA GLN A 3 3.10 18.98 17.27
C GLN A 3 4.42 18.36 16.81
N ILE A 4 4.95 18.85 15.69
CA ILE A 4 6.29 18.51 15.22
C ILE A 4 7.25 19.39 16.03
N THR A 5 7.69 18.90 17.18
CA THR A 5 8.61 19.60 18.07
C THR A 5 9.97 19.74 17.37
N GLY A 6 10.44 20.96 17.15
CA GLY A 6 11.78 21.24 16.61
C GLY A 6 11.83 21.81 15.18
N TRP A 7 10.69 22.01 14.52
CA TRP A 7 10.66 22.76 13.26
C TRP A 7 10.56 24.27 13.56
N GLN A 8 11.67 24.99 13.43
CA GLN A 8 11.64 26.43 13.26
C GLN A 8 11.55 26.71 11.75
N PRO A 9 10.55 27.49 11.28
CA PRO A 9 10.52 27.94 9.91
C PRO A 9 11.84 28.68 9.62
N PRO A 10 12.58 28.34 8.55
CA PRO A 10 13.68 29.19 8.11
C PRO A 10 13.13 30.57 7.81
N ASP A 11 13.89 31.64 8.09
CA ASP A 11 13.49 33.05 7.92
C ASP A 11 12.85 33.28 6.54
N SER A 12 11.52 33.12 6.48
CA SER A 12 10.79 33.10 5.24
C SER A 12 10.42 34.54 4.90
N THR A 13 11.33 35.21 4.18
CA THR A 13 11.04 36.45 3.45
C THR A 13 9.97 36.26 2.37
N TYR A 14 9.49 35.03 2.16
CA TYR A 14 8.33 34.73 1.33
C TYR A 14 7.04 35.15 2.03
N GLN A 15 6.57 36.35 1.70
CA GLN A 15 5.21 36.79 1.95
C GLN A 15 4.33 36.19 0.84
N PRO A 16 3.46 35.20 1.12
CA PRO A 16 2.51 34.72 0.12
C PRO A 16 1.61 35.89 -0.34
N PRO A 17 1.19 35.92 -1.62
CA PRO A 17 0.19 36.88 -2.10
C PRO A 17 -1.00 36.91 -1.14
N GLY A 18 -1.52 38.10 -0.79
CA GLY A 18 -2.52 38.28 0.27
C GLY A 18 -3.75 37.38 0.14
N ASP A 19 -4.09 36.99 -1.09
CA ASP A 19 -5.19 36.07 -1.38
C ASP A 19 -4.84 34.61 -1.06
N ALA A 20 -3.61 34.17 -1.33
CA ALA A 20 -3.15 32.81 -1.01
C ALA A 20 -3.09 32.58 0.50
N ALA A 21 -2.69 33.58 1.28
CA ALA A 21 -2.69 33.52 2.75
C ALA A 21 -4.13 33.40 3.33
N ARG A 22 -5.09 34.11 2.72
CA ARG A 22 -6.51 34.03 3.09
C ARG A 22 -7.13 32.68 2.73
N LEU A 23 -6.84 32.13 1.55
CA LEU A 23 -7.37 30.82 1.13
C LEU A 23 -6.88 29.68 2.03
N VAL A 24 -5.64 29.74 2.52
CA VAL A 24 -5.08 28.75 3.45
C VAL A 24 -5.67 28.89 4.87
N THR A 25 -6.05 30.10 5.27
CA THR A 25 -6.49 30.36 6.66
C THR A 25 -8.00 30.25 6.84
N GLU A 26 -8.82 30.66 5.86
CA GLU A 26 -10.28 30.70 6.02
C GLU A 26 -11.00 29.41 5.60
N GLN A 27 -10.39 28.58 4.75
CA GLN A 27 -11.06 27.38 4.21
C GLN A 27 -10.22 26.10 4.28
N ALA A 28 -9.11 26.07 5.04
CA ALA A 28 -8.36 24.82 5.19
C ALA A 28 -9.27 23.76 5.85
N PRO A 29 -9.65 22.70 5.11
CA PRO A 29 -10.46 21.64 5.69
C PRO A 29 -9.68 21.04 6.86
N THR A 30 -10.34 20.90 8.01
CA THR A 30 -9.76 20.24 9.17
C THR A 30 -9.28 18.86 8.74
N LEU A 31 -7.97 18.60 8.83
CA LEU A 31 -7.41 17.29 8.48
C LEU A 31 -7.82 16.29 9.55
N VAL A 32 -9.00 15.68 9.35
CA VAL A 32 -9.54 14.64 10.22
C VAL A 32 -9.01 13.30 9.75
N ARG A 33 -8.07 12.72 10.51
CA ARG A 33 -7.64 11.33 10.34
C ARG A 33 -8.79 10.42 10.79
N ARG A 34 -9.56 9.89 9.84
CA ARG A 34 -10.65 8.94 10.13
C ARG A 34 -10.09 7.56 10.42
N GLU A 35 -9.55 6.90 9.40
CA GLU A 35 -9.19 5.47 9.49
C GLU A 35 -7.88 5.17 8.75
N PRO A 36 -7.04 4.29 9.31
CA PRO A 36 -5.90 3.76 8.57
C PRO A 36 -6.41 2.88 7.43
N ARG A 37 -6.04 3.20 6.18
CA ARG A 37 -6.29 2.34 5.01
C ARG A 37 -4.99 1.69 4.56
N LEU A 38 -5.04 0.40 4.25
CA LEU A 38 -3.90 -0.34 3.72
C LEU A 38 -3.80 -0.11 2.20
N LEU A 39 -2.63 0.33 1.76
CA LEU A 39 -2.35 0.60 0.36
C LEU A 39 -2.01 -0.70 -0.37
N ARG A 40 -2.62 -0.88 -1.54
CA ARG A 40 -2.19 -1.88 -2.51
C ARG A 40 -1.17 -1.25 -3.44
N PHE A 41 0.09 -1.70 -3.36
CA PHE A 41 1.13 -1.25 -4.28
C PHE A 41 0.96 -1.90 -5.66
N ALA A 42 1.18 -1.14 -6.72
CA ALA A 42 1.10 -1.63 -8.10
C ALA A 42 2.19 -2.66 -8.42
N GLY A 43 3.37 -2.55 -7.78
CA GLY A 43 4.51 -3.43 -7.97
C GLY A 43 5.77 -2.88 -7.29
N PRO A 44 6.96 -3.46 -7.57
CA PRO A 44 8.24 -2.97 -7.07
C PRO A 44 8.52 -1.52 -7.48
N PRO A 45 9.50 -0.83 -6.84
CA PRO A 45 9.88 0.53 -7.22
C PRO A 45 10.13 0.69 -8.72
N GLY A 46 9.64 1.77 -9.31
CA GLY A 46 9.71 2.02 -10.75
C GLY A 46 8.58 1.38 -11.57
N THR A 47 7.57 0.78 -10.93
CA THR A 47 6.38 0.27 -11.62
C THR A 47 5.55 1.42 -12.19
N ILE A 48 5.51 2.56 -11.49
CA ILE A 48 4.85 3.76 -12.00
C ILE A 48 5.82 4.51 -12.92
N PRO A 49 5.44 4.82 -14.18
CA PRO A 49 6.30 5.57 -15.09
C PRO A 49 6.71 6.92 -14.48
N SER A 50 8.01 7.21 -14.50
CA SER A 50 8.56 8.47 -14.02
C SER A 50 9.52 9.06 -15.06
N VAL A 51 9.62 10.39 -15.07
CA VAL A 51 10.50 11.14 -15.96
C VAL A 51 11.36 12.06 -15.09
N SER A 52 12.65 12.15 -15.40
CA SER A 52 13.55 13.07 -14.70
C SER A 52 13.17 14.52 -15.01
N ALA A 53 12.93 15.33 -13.98
CA ALA A 53 12.65 16.76 -14.15
C ALA A 53 13.79 17.49 -14.87
N ALA A 54 15.05 17.08 -14.64
CA ALA A 54 16.21 17.67 -15.31
C ALA A 54 16.24 17.38 -16.81
N GLU A 55 15.69 16.24 -17.24
CA GLU A 55 15.56 15.90 -18.65
C GLU A 55 14.43 16.69 -19.32
N LEU A 56 13.30 16.84 -18.64
CA LEU A 56 12.15 17.62 -19.12
C LEU A 56 12.48 19.12 -19.34
N ILE A 57 13.40 19.67 -18.55
CA ILE A 57 13.89 21.05 -18.73
C ILE A 57 14.82 21.16 -19.94
N ARG A 58 15.61 20.11 -20.23
CA ARG A 58 16.56 20.10 -21.35
C ARG A 58 15.90 19.75 -22.68
N SER A 59 14.84 18.96 -22.68
CA SER A 59 14.09 18.60 -23.88
C SER A 59 12.59 18.51 -23.59
N ALA A 60 11.77 19.00 -24.53
CA ALA A 60 10.31 18.93 -24.42
C ALA A 60 9.72 17.60 -24.95
N GLU A 61 10.56 16.71 -25.49
CA GLU A 61 10.20 15.37 -25.97
C GLU A 61 9.34 14.59 -24.97
N PRO A 62 9.78 14.38 -23.70
CA PRO A 62 8.99 13.64 -22.74
C PRO A 62 7.74 14.38 -22.25
N ALA A 63 7.64 15.70 -22.49
CA ALA A 63 6.47 16.48 -22.09
C ALA A 63 5.19 16.03 -22.80
N GLN A 64 5.31 15.46 -24.01
CA GLN A 64 4.16 14.96 -24.76
C GLN A 64 3.52 13.73 -24.08
N ALA A 65 4.32 12.89 -23.40
CA ALA A 65 3.83 11.74 -22.64
C ALA A 65 3.04 12.13 -21.37
N LEU A 66 3.29 13.33 -20.84
CA LEU A 66 2.67 13.85 -19.62
C LEU A 66 1.34 14.60 -19.86
N ARG A 67 1.01 14.94 -21.12
CA ARG A 67 -0.19 15.71 -21.44
C ARG A 67 -1.47 14.96 -21.06
N GLY A 68 -2.38 15.65 -20.36
CA GLY A 68 -3.68 15.10 -19.95
C GLY A 68 -3.60 14.07 -18.82
N ARG A 69 -2.45 13.96 -18.14
CA ARG A 69 -2.24 13.02 -17.02
C ARG A 69 -2.05 13.78 -15.71
N VAL A 70 -2.37 13.12 -14.60
CA VAL A 70 -2.00 13.60 -13.26
C VAL A 70 -0.54 13.24 -13.02
N VAL A 71 0.30 14.25 -12.79
CA VAL A 71 1.74 14.09 -12.61
C VAL A 71 2.11 14.44 -11.17
N PHE A 72 2.89 13.57 -10.54
CA PHE A 72 3.49 13.83 -9.24
C PHE A 72 4.94 14.25 -9.42
N VAL A 73 5.35 15.30 -8.70
CA VAL A 73 6.72 15.83 -8.73
C VAL A 73 7.30 15.69 -7.33
N GLY A 74 8.47 15.08 -7.23
CA GLY A 74 9.14 14.84 -5.96
C GLY A 74 10.55 14.29 -6.14
N ALA A 75 11.26 14.11 -5.03
CA ALA A 75 12.61 13.56 -5.05
C ALA A 75 12.57 12.04 -5.23
N THR A 76 13.31 11.54 -6.21
CA THR A 76 13.44 10.09 -6.47
C THR A 76 14.83 9.55 -6.19
N ALA A 77 15.81 10.43 -5.97
CA ALA A 77 17.17 10.03 -5.68
C ALA A 77 17.32 9.62 -4.21
N ALA A 78 17.87 8.42 -3.98
CA ALA A 78 18.02 7.82 -2.65
C ALA A 78 18.80 8.71 -1.66
N GLY A 79 19.74 9.53 -2.15
CA GLY A 79 20.52 10.46 -1.32
C GLY A 79 19.77 11.66 -0.76
N LEU A 80 18.53 11.92 -1.20
CA LEU A 80 17.69 13.01 -0.69
C LEU A 80 16.80 12.61 0.49
N GLY A 81 16.80 11.34 0.88
CA GLY A 81 16.07 10.85 2.07
C GLY A 81 14.56 10.65 1.88
N ASP A 82 13.99 10.99 0.72
CA ASP A 82 12.56 10.75 0.40
C ASP A 82 12.34 9.33 -0.18
N ILE A 83 12.80 8.33 0.58
CA ILE A 83 12.70 6.91 0.23
C ILE A 83 12.08 6.12 1.38
N MET A 84 11.21 5.18 1.04
CA MET A 84 10.41 4.40 1.98
C MET A 84 10.58 2.91 1.68
N SER A 85 10.80 2.09 2.72
CA SER A 85 10.74 0.63 2.59
C SER A 85 9.27 0.19 2.47
N THR A 86 8.92 -0.48 1.37
CA THR A 86 7.55 -0.94 1.10
C THR A 86 7.48 -2.47 1.06
N PRO A 87 6.32 -3.11 1.28
CA PRO A 87 6.17 -4.57 1.21
C PRO A 87 6.53 -5.20 -0.14
N VAL A 88 6.62 -4.38 -1.19
CA VAL A 88 6.95 -4.78 -2.58
C VAL A 88 8.38 -4.39 -2.98
N THR A 89 9.16 -3.83 -2.05
CA THR A 89 10.58 -3.57 -2.26
C THR A 89 11.31 -4.89 -2.47
N THR A 90 11.72 -5.14 -3.73
CA THR A 90 12.56 -6.27 -4.11
C THR A 90 14.01 -5.76 -4.26
N ASN A 91 14.99 -6.58 -3.86
CA ASN A 91 16.43 -6.29 -4.01
C ASN A 91 16.96 -5.07 -3.23
N GLY A 92 16.30 -4.68 -2.13
CA GLY A 92 16.79 -3.59 -1.27
C GLY A 92 16.62 -2.18 -1.84
N ALA A 93 15.95 -2.03 -2.99
CA ALA A 93 15.62 -0.73 -3.55
C ALA A 93 14.41 -0.12 -2.80
N ALA A 94 14.66 0.90 -1.98
CA ALA A 94 13.58 1.65 -1.34
C ALA A 94 12.75 2.41 -2.39
N MET A 95 11.45 2.54 -2.16
CA MET A 95 10.53 3.22 -3.08
C MET A 95 10.55 4.73 -2.82
N PRO A 96 10.64 5.59 -3.85
CA PRO A 96 10.50 7.04 -3.69
C PRO A 96 9.17 7.43 -3.02
N GLY A 97 9.18 8.42 -2.13
CA GLY A 97 7.96 8.91 -1.46
C GLY A 97 6.90 9.39 -2.46
N VAL A 98 7.34 10.03 -3.55
CA VAL A 98 6.46 10.44 -4.66
C VAL A 98 5.75 9.26 -5.34
N GLU A 99 6.39 8.09 -5.43
CA GLU A 99 5.77 6.88 -5.97
C GLU A 99 4.78 6.26 -4.98
N VAL A 100 5.03 6.36 -3.67
CA VAL A 100 4.06 5.97 -2.63
C VAL A 100 2.79 6.83 -2.71
N LEU A 101 2.93 8.14 -2.90
CA LEU A 101 1.79 9.05 -3.10
C LEU A 101 1.00 8.73 -4.38
N ALA A 102 1.70 8.41 -5.47
CA ALA A 102 1.05 7.98 -6.70
C ALA A 102 0.27 6.66 -6.52
N ASN A 103 0.82 5.70 -5.78
CA ASN A 103 0.09 4.49 -5.38
C ASN A 103 -1.14 4.82 -4.53
N ALA A 104 -1.04 5.75 -3.59
CA ALA A 104 -2.19 6.18 -2.79
C ALA A 104 -3.32 6.77 -3.67
N LEU A 105 -2.97 7.61 -4.65
CA LEU A 105 -3.95 8.12 -5.61
C LEU A 105 -4.57 7.01 -6.46
N LEU A 106 -3.78 6.04 -6.92
CA LEU A 106 -4.31 4.88 -7.66
C LEU A 106 -5.31 4.07 -6.82
N ASN A 107 -5.02 3.89 -5.52
CA ASN A 107 -5.95 3.22 -4.60
C ASN A 107 -7.24 4.04 -4.42
N LEU A 108 -7.12 5.36 -4.25
CA LEU A 108 -8.26 6.29 -4.12
C LEU A 108 -9.14 6.28 -5.38
N ARG A 109 -8.52 6.37 -6.55
CA ARG A 109 -9.22 6.48 -7.84
C ARG A 109 -9.94 5.19 -8.19
N ASP A 110 -9.31 4.05 -7.95
CA ASP A 110 -9.83 2.75 -8.38
C ASP A 110 -10.55 2.00 -7.24
N ASP A 111 -10.63 2.59 -6.04
CA ASP A 111 -11.10 2.00 -4.77
C ASP A 111 -10.49 0.61 -4.47
N ARG A 112 -9.19 0.44 -4.77
CA ARG A 112 -8.46 -0.84 -4.68
C ARG A 112 -7.70 -1.06 -3.38
N PHE A 113 -8.19 -0.49 -2.28
CA PHE A 113 -7.55 -0.62 -0.97
C PHE A 113 -7.61 -2.07 -0.45
N ILE A 114 -6.59 -2.46 0.31
CA ILE A 114 -6.59 -3.76 0.98
C ILE A 114 -7.52 -3.66 2.19
N VAL A 115 -8.62 -4.40 2.16
CA VAL A 115 -9.56 -4.49 3.29
C VAL A 115 -9.29 -5.80 4.03
N PRO A 116 -8.94 -5.77 5.32
CA PRO A 116 -8.81 -6.98 6.12
C PRO A 116 -10.16 -7.69 6.21
N LEU A 117 -10.15 -9.02 6.19
CA LEU A 117 -11.37 -9.81 6.39
C LEU A 117 -11.97 -9.50 7.77
N GLY A 118 -13.29 -9.37 7.83
CA GLY A 118 -13.99 -9.08 9.08
C GLY A 118 -13.70 -10.13 10.14
N THR A 119 -13.58 -9.71 11.40
CA THR A 119 -13.17 -10.55 12.54
C THR A 119 -13.97 -11.86 12.64
N ALA A 120 -15.27 -11.83 12.33
CA ALA A 120 -16.13 -13.01 12.31
C ALA A 120 -15.71 -14.05 11.26
N TRP A 121 -15.35 -13.61 10.05
CA TRP A 121 -14.86 -14.50 9.00
C TRP A 121 -13.48 -15.06 9.36
N THR A 122 -12.58 -14.23 9.88
CA THR A 122 -11.27 -14.69 10.35
C THR A 122 -11.42 -15.76 11.44
N LEU A 123 -12.29 -15.54 12.43
CA LEU A 123 -12.60 -16.52 13.48
C LEU A 123 -13.21 -17.80 12.91
N ALA A 124 -14.21 -17.70 12.03
CA ALA A 124 -14.84 -18.87 11.43
C ALA A 124 -13.84 -19.71 10.63
N LEU A 125 -12.96 -19.07 9.86
CA LEU A 125 -11.90 -19.75 9.11
C LEU A 125 -10.85 -20.38 10.04
N SER A 126 -10.40 -19.68 11.09
CA SER A 126 -9.45 -20.23 12.07
C SER A 126 -10.03 -21.42 12.84
N VAL A 127 -11.30 -21.33 13.25
CA VAL A 127 -12.01 -22.41 13.95
C VAL A 127 -12.21 -23.60 13.02
N ALA A 128 -12.59 -23.38 11.76
CA ALA A 128 -12.67 -24.46 10.77
C ALA A 128 -11.31 -25.11 10.54
N LEU A 129 -10.24 -24.32 10.46
CA LEU A 129 -8.87 -24.82 10.28
C LEU A 129 -8.39 -25.66 11.47
N ALA A 130 -8.81 -25.33 12.69
CA ALA A 130 -8.42 -26.06 13.91
C ALA A 130 -9.31 -27.28 14.20
N LEU A 131 -10.64 -27.16 14.01
CA LEU A 131 -11.59 -28.21 14.38
C LEU A 131 -11.69 -29.34 13.35
N VAL A 132 -11.60 -29.04 12.06
CA VAL A 132 -11.75 -30.06 11.00
C VAL A 132 -10.66 -31.15 11.11
N PRO A 133 -9.37 -30.82 11.30
CA PRO A 133 -8.32 -31.82 11.53
C PRO A 133 -8.54 -32.64 12.81
N LEU A 134 -9.01 -31.98 13.87
CA LEU A 134 -9.17 -32.61 15.20
C LEU A 134 -10.32 -33.63 15.20
N LEU A 135 -11.43 -33.31 14.54
CA LEU A 135 -12.57 -34.21 14.39
C LEU A 135 -12.25 -35.41 13.49
N TRP A 136 -11.40 -35.23 12.48
CA TRP A 136 -10.96 -36.32 11.61
C TRP A 136 -9.89 -37.20 12.27
N ALA A 137 -8.98 -36.63 13.05
CA ALA A 137 -7.97 -37.38 13.81
C ALA A 137 -8.61 -38.35 14.83
N ALA A 138 -9.76 -37.99 15.42
CA ALA A 138 -10.48 -38.86 16.34
C ALA A 138 -11.21 -40.04 15.67
N ARG A 139 -11.42 -40.00 14.34
CA ARG A 139 -12.28 -40.97 13.62
C ARG A 139 -11.51 -42.00 12.80
N PHE A 140 -10.26 -41.73 12.42
CA PHE A 140 -9.45 -42.58 11.53
C PHE A 140 -8.24 -43.21 12.23
N LEU A 141 -7.86 -44.44 11.81
CA LEU A 141 -6.61 -45.10 12.21
C LEU A 141 -5.36 -44.27 11.79
N PRO A 142 -4.20 -44.44 12.47
CA PRO A 142 -3.06 -43.51 12.43
C PRO A 142 -2.46 -43.21 11.04
N LEU A 143 -2.56 -44.13 10.06
CA LEU A 143 -1.97 -43.96 8.72
C LEU A 143 -2.90 -43.23 7.72
N PRO A 144 -4.16 -43.66 7.50
CA PRO A 144 -5.07 -42.95 6.58
C PRO A 144 -5.49 -41.57 7.11
N GLY A 145 -5.59 -41.39 8.43
CA GLY A 145 -5.87 -40.08 9.03
C GLY A 145 -4.77 -39.05 8.76
N LEU A 146 -3.50 -39.49 8.76
CA LEU A 146 -2.37 -38.62 8.44
C LEU A 146 -2.45 -38.11 7.00
N LEU A 147 -2.67 -39.00 6.03
CA LEU A 147 -2.75 -38.67 4.60
C LEU A 147 -3.90 -37.71 4.27
N VAL A 148 -5.06 -37.94 4.87
CA VAL A 148 -6.23 -37.06 4.67
C VAL A 148 -5.98 -35.67 5.26
N ASN A 149 -5.29 -35.60 6.41
CA ASN A 149 -4.97 -34.32 7.05
C ASN A 149 -3.90 -33.55 6.27
N THR A 150 -2.82 -34.20 5.80
CA THR A 150 -1.84 -33.54 4.92
C THR A 150 -2.47 -33.09 3.60
N ALA A 151 -3.35 -33.89 3.00
CA ALA A 151 -4.08 -33.48 1.79
C ALA A 151 -4.98 -32.26 2.06
N TRP A 152 -5.63 -32.19 3.22
CA TRP A 152 -6.44 -31.03 3.63
C TRP A 152 -5.59 -29.76 3.77
N PHE A 153 -4.44 -29.84 4.45
CA PHE A 153 -3.51 -28.71 4.56
C PHE A 153 -2.99 -28.24 3.20
N VAL A 154 -2.66 -29.18 2.30
CA VAL A 154 -2.20 -28.84 0.94
C VAL A 154 -3.33 -28.20 0.13
N ALA A 155 -4.56 -28.71 0.22
CA ALA A 155 -5.73 -28.15 -0.45
C ALA A 155 -6.06 -26.73 0.04
N LEU A 156 -5.96 -26.50 1.36
CA LEU A 156 -6.13 -25.15 1.94
C LEU A 156 -5.01 -24.19 1.54
N ALA A 157 -3.77 -24.66 1.49
CA ALA A 157 -2.64 -23.87 1.02
C ALA A 157 -2.82 -23.48 -0.45
N THR A 158 -3.19 -24.43 -1.31
CA THR A 158 -3.46 -24.15 -2.74
C THR A 158 -4.67 -23.24 -2.92
N LEU A 159 -5.75 -23.44 -2.16
CA LEU A 159 -6.92 -22.56 -2.19
C LEU A 159 -6.59 -21.14 -1.73
N SER A 160 -5.75 -20.98 -0.70
CA SER A 160 -5.27 -19.69 -0.21
C SER A 160 -4.41 -18.96 -1.25
N VAL A 161 -3.51 -19.69 -1.93
CA VAL A 161 -2.73 -19.15 -3.06
C VAL A 161 -3.64 -18.78 -4.24
N ALA A 162 -4.62 -19.62 -4.58
CA ALA A 162 -5.57 -19.36 -5.67
C ALA A 162 -6.44 -18.13 -5.38
N LEU A 163 -6.95 -17.99 -4.15
CA LEU A 163 -7.73 -16.82 -3.72
C LEU A 163 -6.92 -15.53 -3.79
N ARG A 164 -5.63 -15.58 -3.44
CA ARG A 164 -4.70 -14.45 -3.56
C ARG A 164 -4.51 -14.03 -5.02
N LEU A 165 -4.43 -14.98 -5.94
CA LEU A 165 -4.23 -14.70 -7.37
C LEU A 165 -5.50 -14.19 -8.05
N VAL A 166 -6.68 -14.63 -7.62
CA VAL A 166 -7.95 -14.31 -8.30
C VAL A 166 -8.66 -13.09 -7.70
N SER A 167 -8.51 -12.82 -6.39
CA SER A 167 -9.38 -11.84 -5.70
C SER A 167 -8.67 -10.68 -5.00
N GLY A 168 -7.34 -10.66 -4.91
CA GLY A 168 -6.61 -9.59 -4.22
C GLY A 168 -6.90 -9.46 -2.72
N ARG A 169 -7.62 -10.41 -2.12
CA ARG A 169 -7.94 -10.44 -0.68
C ARG A 169 -6.82 -11.17 0.06
N TRP A 170 -6.10 -10.45 0.90
CA TRP A 170 -4.99 -10.97 1.70
C TRP A 170 -5.52 -11.54 3.02
N PHE A 171 -5.42 -12.85 3.21
CA PHE A 171 -5.55 -13.46 4.54
C PHE A 171 -4.26 -13.14 5.30
N ALA A 172 -4.32 -12.23 6.26
CA ALA A 172 -3.19 -11.99 7.15
C ALA A 172 -3.05 -13.20 8.09
N PRO A 173 -1.87 -13.84 8.19
CA PRO A 173 -1.62 -14.75 9.29
C PRO A 173 -1.60 -13.90 10.57
N SER A 174 -2.55 -14.17 11.46
CA SER A 174 -2.55 -13.66 12.84
C SER A 174 -1.47 -14.35 13.67
#